data_AF-A0A1W9S545-F1
#
_entry.id   AF-A0A1W9S545-F1
#
_cell.length_a   1.000
_cell.length_b   1.000
_cell.length_c   1.000
_cell.angle_alpha   90.00
_cell.angle_beta   90.00
_cell.angle_gamma   90.00
#
_symmetry.space_group_name_H-M   'P 1'
#
loop_
_entity.id
_entity.type
_entity.pdbx_description
1 polymer ?
#
loop_
_entity_poly.entity_id
_entity_poly.type
_entity_poly.pdbx_seq_one_letter_code
_entity_poly.pdbx_strand_id
1 'polypeptide(L)'
;NPGESYYRSDSEWLDLYDYEDPPWDHTANFCIKALITDESFLNILFPDGLPEYIDPGVPTTFTVQIEDNVESYVPGSGTLHYRYYDGTFLTSPLTPIGDDLYEATLPPANCNATPEYYISAESDGGSTIFSPPDAPNSVYTTIVGTLIAIFEDDFSTNQGWTGLISGQWEIGQPTGGGGQYGCPDPASAYSPVNVLGYNLNGDYENNISLRWVTSPEINCSEYTNITLTFYRWLGVERPLYDHAYLEVFDGADWVQIFENETEINDCSWQKQVYDVSTWADNNPGFKIRFGMGPTDGGWRYCGWNIDDIFVASFECEPPGCPFTPGDINSDGNVMGNDVTYGVRYFKGLGEQPPDSCWNDSTSSWLYSGGDVNGNCQFTGSDITFLVAYFKGYNPEILWCPQTPPLVPPHQLRKNKEHNPSTTPEG
;
A
#
# COMPACT_ATOMS: atom_id res chain seq x y z
N ASN A 1 -10.82 -24.27 -40.85
CA ASN A 1 -12.18 -24.19 -41.43
C ASN A 1 -12.14 -23.46 -42.76
N PRO A 2 -13.15 -23.60 -43.63
CA PRO A 2 -13.28 -22.74 -44.80
C PRO A 2 -13.19 -21.25 -44.40
N GLY A 3 -12.36 -20.50 -45.10
CA GLY A 3 -12.17 -19.05 -44.97
C GLY A 3 -10.97 -18.62 -44.13
N GLU A 4 -10.20 -19.55 -43.55
CA GLU A 4 -9.19 -19.23 -42.52
C GLU A 4 -7.73 -19.28 -43.00
N SER A 5 -7.41 -20.04 -44.05
CA SER A 5 -6.04 -20.23 -44.52
C SER A 5 -5.98 -20.18 -46.03
N TYR A 6 -5.03 -19.44 -46.60
CA TYR A 6 -4.95 -19.24 -48.04
C TYR A 6 -3.53 -19.47 -48.57
N TYR A 7 -3.45 -19.99 -49.79
CA TYR A 7 -2.22 -20.02 -50.57
C TYR A 7 -2.42 -19.22 -51.86
N ARG A 8 -1.34 -18.63 -52.37
CA ARG A 8 -1.38 -17.89 -53.62
C ARG A 8 -0.94 -18.77 -54.77
N SER A 9 -1.85 -19.04 -55.71
CA SER A 9 -1.56 -19.70 -56.98
C SER A 9 -1.69 -18.67 -58.09
N ASP A 10 -0.60 -18.42 -58.83
CA ASP A 10 -0.51 -17.34 -59.81
C ASP A 10 -0.95 -15.97 -59.25
N SER A 11 -2.08 -15.44 -59.71
CA SER A 11 -2.64 -14.15 -59.31
C SER A 11 -3.78 -14.22 -58.30
N GLU A 12 -4.20 -15.41 -57.88
CA GLU A 12 -5.39 -15.60 -57.03
C GLU A 12 -5.02 -16.23 -55.67
N TRP A 13 -5.74 -15.83 -54.62
CA TRP A 13 -5.65 -16.45 -53.30
C TRP A 13 -6.75 -17.50 -53.19
N LEU A 14 -6.35 -18.75 -52.98
CA LEU A 14 -7.25 -19.90 -52.85
C LEU A 14 -7.21 -20.40 -51.41
N ASP A 15 -8.38 -20.81 -50.91
CA ASP A 15 -8.49 -21.41 -49.58
C ASP A 15 -7.79 -22.77 -49.55
N LEU A 16 -6.99 -22.99 -48.52
CA LEU A 16 -6.22 -24.22 -48.33
C LEU A 16 -7.09 -25.41 -47.88
N TYR A 17 -8.34 -25.17 -47.48
CA TYR A 17 -9.25 -26.20 -46.99
C TYR A 17 -9.68 -27.21 -48.07
N ASP A 18 -9.93 -26.76 -49.31
CA ASP A 18 -10.46 -27.58 -50.40
C ASP A 18 -9.35 -28.03 -51.38
N TYR A 19 -8.32 -28.71 -50.87
CA TYR A 19 -7.24 -29.22 -51.71
C TYR A 19 -7.47 -30.69 -52.11
N GLU A 20 -8.02 -30.93 -53.31
CA GLU A 20 -8.34 -32.29 -53.81
C GLU A 20 -7.34 -32.86 -54.85
N ASP A 21 -6.20 -32.24 -55.14
CA ASP A 21 -5.40 -32.63 -56.34
C ASP A 21 -3.90 -32.97 -56.03
N PRO A 22 -3.49 -34.25 -55.98
CA PRO A 22 -2.08 -34.64 -55.84
C PRO A 22 -1.38 -34.93 -57.18
N PRO A 23 -0.06 -34.62 -57.34
CA PRO A 23 0.83 -33.82 -56.49
C PRO A 23 1.24 -32.50 -57.17
N TRP A 24 1.08 -31.39 -56.47
CA TRP A 24 1.58 -30.08 -56.88
C TRP A 24 3.11 -29.99 -56.67
N ASP A 25 3.84 -29.58 -57.71
CA ASP A 25 5.30 -29.62 -57.82
C ASP A 25 5.96 -28.22 -57.85
N HIS A 26 5.24 -27.17 -57.47
CA HIS A 26 5.72 -25.78 -57.47
C HIS A 26 5.95 -25.22 -56.05
N THR A 27 6.48 -24.00 -55.94
CA THR A 27 6.63 -23.25 -54.67
C THR A 27 5.54 -22.19 -54.53
N ALA A 28 4.97 -22.01 -53.32
CA ALA A 28 3.91 -21.03 -53.05
C ALA A 28 4.22 -20.25 -51.78
N ASN A 29 3.64 -19.05 -51.73
CA ASN A 29 3.60 -18.25 -50.51
C ASN A 29 2.29 -18.56 -49.78
N PHE A 30 2.40 -18.88 -48.49
CA PHE A 30 1.25 -19.17 -47.62
C PHE A 30 1.01 -17.99 -46.68
N CYS A 31 -0.27 -17.71 -46.42
CA CYS A 31 -0.66 -16.81 -45.34
C CYS A 31 -1.53 -17.62 -44.37
N ILE A 32 -0.96 -17.94 -43.21
CA ILE A 32 -1.62 -18.71 -42.16
C ILE A 32 -2.19 -17.74 -41.14
N LYS A 33 -3.48 -17.81 -40.88
CA LYS A 33 -4.11 -17.14 -39.73
C LYS A 33 -4.36 -18.20 -38.67
N ALA A 34 -3.44 -18.34 -37.73
CA ALA A 34 -3.62 -19.21 -36.58
C ALA A 34 -4.42 -18.45 -35.51
N LEU A 35 -5.43 -19.11 -34.95
CA LEU A 35 -5.99 -18.72 -33.66
C LEU A 35 -4.99 -19.23 -32.61
N ILE A 36 -4.21 -18.33 -32.03
CA ILE A 36 -3.38 -18.65 -30.88
C ILE A 36 -4.28 -18.45 -29.67
N THR A 37 -4.65 -19.54 -28.99
CA THR A 37 -5.05 -19.45 -27.60
C THR A 37 -3.76 -19.24 -26.82
N ASP A 38 -3.61 -18.09 -26.17
CA ASP A 38 -2.50 -17.84 -25.24
C ASP A 38 -2.69 -18.77 -24.04
N GLU A 39 -2.27 -20.02 -24.18
CA GLU A 39 -2.15 -20.95 -23.06
C GLU A 39 -0.77 -20.73 -22.44
N SER A 40 -0.76 -20.28 -21.18
CA SER A 40 0.45 -20.17 -20.38
C SER A 40 1.03 -21.56 -20.13
N PHE A 41 2.36 -21.69 -20.20
CA PHE A 41 3.02 -22.96 -19.87
C PHE A 41 2.87 -23.32 -18.39
N LEU A 42 2.92 -22.31 -17.52
CA LEU A 42 2.68 -22.37 -16.08
C LEU A 42 1.71 -21.25 -15.69
N ASN A 43 0.92 -21.45 -14.63
CA ASN A 43 0.14 -20.36 -14.03
C ASN A 43 0.85 -19.86 -12.77
N ILE A 44 1.13 -18.55 -12.72
CA ILE A 44 1.66 -17.88 -11.53
C ILE A 44 0.54 -17.05 -10.92
N LEU A 45 0.06 -17.48 -9.76
CA LEU A 45 -1.08 -16.89 -9.05
C LEU A 45 -0.65 -16.35 -7.68
N PHE A 46 -1.46 -15.46 -7.12
CA PHE A 46 -1.27 -14.85 -5.81
C PHE A 46 -2.53 -15.09 -4.97
N PRO A 47 -2.65 -16.25 -4.30
CA PRO A 47 -3.90 -16.67 -3.66
C PRO A 47 -4.35 -15.69 -2.55
N ASP A 48 -3.40 -15.07 -1.87
CA ASP A 48 -3.64 -14.06 -0.82
C ASP A 48 -3.59 -12.62 -1.37
N GLY A 49 -3.47 -12.45 -2.69
CA GLY A 49 -3.20 -11.17 -3.34
C GLY A 49 -1.74 -10.75 -3.26
N LEU A 50 -1.46 -9.56 -3.79
CA LEU A 50 -0.15 -8.91 -3.75
C LEU A 50 -0.13 -7.85 -2.63
N PRO A 51 1.02 -7.61 -1.98
CA PRO A 51 1.11 -6.58 -0.95
C PRO A 51 0.85 -5.17 -1.52
N GLU A 52 -0.23 -4.53 -1.08
CA GLU A 52 -0.52 -3.11 -1.41
C GLU A 52 0.43 -2.17 -0.65
N TYR A 53 0.81 -2.55 0.58
CA TYR A 53 1.72 -1.81 1.46
C TYR A 53 2.79 -2.74 2.04
N ILE A 54 3.98 -2.20 2.27
CA ILE A 54 5.07 -2.86 3.00
C ILE A 54 5.61 -1.96 4.12
N ASP A 55 5.81 -2.53 5.31
CA ASP A 55 6.31 -1.79 6.46
C ASP A 55 7.75 -1.33 6.24
N PRO A 56 8.08 -0.08 6.60
CA PRO A 56 9.41 0.46 6.38
C PRO A 56 10.46 -0.32 7.20
N GLY A 57 11.48 -0.78 6.47
CA GLY A 57 12.62 -1.59 6.89
C GLY A 57 12.33 -2.91 7.61
N VAL A 58 11.12 -3.45 7.44
CA VAL A 58 10.79 -4.84 7.75
C VAL A 58 10.75 -5.63 6.43
N PRO A 59 11.29 -6.86 6.36
CA PRO A 59 11.07 -7.71 5.20
C PRO A 59 9.59 -8.09 5.09
N THR A 60 9.02 -8.03 3.90
CA THR A 60 7.62 -8.46 3.66
C THR A 60 7.60 -9.75 2.87
N THR A 61 6.78 -10.70 3.30
CA THR A 61 6.54 -11.94 2.56
C THR A 61 5.15 -11.97 1.93
N PHE A 62 5.03 -12.68 0.80
CA PHE A 62 3.74 -12.95 0.16
C PHE A 62 3.75 -14.31 -0.55
N THR A 63 2.57 -14.91 -0.66
CA THR A 63 2.38 -16.23 -1.23
C THR A 63 2.30 -16.18 -2.75
N VAL A 64 3.06 -17.04 -3.41
CA VAL A 64 3.03 -17.28 -4.85
C VAL A 64 2.65 -18.74 -5.07
N GLN A 65 1.63 -18.98 -5.88
CA GLN A 65 1.26 -20.32 -6.33
C GLN A 65 1.76 -20.51 -7.77
N ILE A 66 2.44 -21.62 -8.04
CA ILE A 66 2.95 -21.96 -9.37
C ILE A 66 2.35 -23.30 -9.78
N GLU A 67 1.32 -23.25 -10.61
CA GLU A 67 0.63 -24.45 -11.11
C GLU A 67 1.20 -24.89 -12.45
N ASP A 68 1.39 -26.20 -12.59
CA ASP A 68 1.61 -26.85 -13.88
C ASP A 68 0.43 -26.57 -14.82
N ASN A 69 0.71 -26.35 -16.10
CA ASN A 69 -0.33 -26.25 -17.12
C ASN A 69 0.05 -27.09 -18.35
N VAL A 70 0.45 -26.44 -19.45
CA VAL A 70 0.92 -27.15 -20.65
C VAL A 70 2.25 -27.88 -20.38
N GLU A 71 3.06 -27.33 -19.47
CA GLU A 71 4.34 -27.86 -19.05
C GLU A 71 4.41 -27.95 -17.51
N SER A 72 5.41 -28.66 -17.00
CA SER A 72 5.61 -28.81 -15.55
C SER A 72 6.64 -27.82 -15.03
N TYR A 73 6.40 -27.30 -13.84
CA TYR A 73 7.33 -26.40 -13.15
C TYR A 73 8.64 -27.10 -12.81
N VAL A 74 9.77 -26.44 -13.05
CA VAL A 74 11.10 -26.89 -12.62
C VAL A 74 11.34 -26.45 -11.17
N PRO A 75 11.38 -27.39 -10.19
CA PRO A 75 11.48 -27.03 -8.78
C PRO A 75 12.74 -26.20 -8.45
N GLY A 76 12.55 -25.08 -7.77
CA GLY A 76 13.62 -24.16 -7.36
C GLY A 76 14.01 -23.11 -8.40
N SER A 77 13.34 -23.07 -9.56
CA SER A 77 13.54 -22.03 -10.57
C SER A 77 12.78 -20.73 -10.27
N GLY A 78 11.77 -20.80 -9.41
CA GLY A 78 10.97 -19.66 -8.96
C GLY A 78 11.84 -18.54 -8.39
N THR A 79 11.71 -17.35 -8.97
CA THR A 79 12.54 -16.18 -8.64
C THR A 79 11.68 -14.93 -8.50
N LEU A 80 11.87 -14.21 -7.40
CA LEU A 80 11.41 -12.82 -7.23
C LEU A 80 12.47 -11.89 -7.81
N HIS A 81 12.06 -11.02 -8.74
CA HIS A 81 12.86 -9.91 -9.25
C HIS A 81 12.35 -8.63 -8.63
N TYR A 82 13.20 -7.81 -8.00
CA TYR A 82 12.78 -6.59 -7.32
C TYR A 82 13.79 -5.45 -7.44
N ARG A 83 13.33 -4.21 -7.34
CA ARG A 83 14.16 -3.01 -7.15
C ARG A 83 13.38 -1.94 -6.37
N TYR A 84 14.10 -1.12 -5.62
CA TYR A 84 13.51 -0.05 -4.79
C TYR A 84 13.78 1.35 -5.33
N TYR A 85 14.67 1.45 -6.31
CA TYR A 85 15.04 2.67 -7.00
C TYR A 85 15.36 2.31 -8.46
N ASP A 86 15.45 3.32 -9.32
CA ASP A 86 15.86 3.15 -10.71
C ASP A 86 17.12 2.28 -10.84
N GLY A 87 17.14 1.42 -11.85
CA GLY A 87 18.30 0.58 -12.15
C GLY A 87 17.92 -0.86 -12.46
N THR A 88 18.88 -1.76 -12.25
CA THR A 88 18.73 -3.20 -12.51
C THR A 88 17.94 -3.88 -11.39
N PHE A 89 17.08 -4.82 -11.77
CA PHE A 89 16.43 -5.71 -10.80
C PHE A 89 17.47 -6.60 -10.09
N LEU A 90 17.30 -6.72 -8.78
CA LEU A 90 17.92 -7.74 -7.95
C LEU A 90 17.02 -8.97 -7.92
N THR A 91 17.57 -10.11 -7.52
CA THR A 91 16.84 -11.38 -7.50
C THR A 91 16.90 -12.05 -6.13
N SER A 92 15.81 -12.68 -5.72
CA SER A 92 15.74 -13.58 -4.56
C SER A 92 15.01 -14.87 -4.96
N PRO A 93 15.46 -16.06 -4.53
CA PRO A 93 14.72 -17.30 -4.79
C PRO A 93 13.39 -17.31 -4.02
N LEU A 94 12.40 -18.01 -4.57
CA LEU A 94 11.18 -18.34 -3.84
C LEU A 94 11.40 -19.55 -2.93
N THR A 95 10.85 -19.51 -1.72
CA THR A 95 11.01 -20.60 -0.74
C THR A 95 9.78 -21.51 -0.77
N PRO A 96 9.89 -22.83 -0.99
CA PRO A 96 8.72 -23.71 -0.99
C PRO A 96 8.09 -23.80 0.40
N ILE A 97 6.78 -23.62 0.48
CA ILE A 97 6.01 -23.69 1.75
C ILE A 97 4.99 -24.85 1.79
N GLY A 98 4.77 -25.53 0.66
CA GLY A 98 3.96 -26.76 0.58
C GLY A 98 3.23 -26.84 -0.77
N ASP A 99 3.00 -28.06 -1.26
CA ASP A 99 2.31 -28.31 -2.54
C ASP A 99 2.91 -27.48 -3.70
N ASP A 100 2.11 -26.61 -4.31
CA ASP A 100 2.45 -25.67 -5.37
C ASP A 100 2.62 -24.22 -4.87
N LEU A 101 2.74 -24.03 -3.55
CA LEU A 101 2.88 -22.76 -2.88
C LEU A 101 4.34 -22.46 -2.49
N TYR A 102 4.70 -21.21 -2.71
CA TYR A 102 6.02 -20.65 -2.47
C TYR A 102 5.89 -19.29 -1.78
N GLU A 103 6.86 -18.97 -0.93
CA GLU A 103 6.99 -17.68 -0.28
C GLU A 103 8.01 -16.82 -1.04
N ALA A 104 7.57 -15.63 -1.46
CA ALA A 104 8.43 -14.56 -1.94
C ALA A 104 8.75 -13.60 -0.78
N THR A 105 9.99 -13.11 -0.69
CA THR A 105 10.40 -12.16 0.35
C THR A 105 10.97 -10.89 -0.27
N LEU A 106 10.26 -9.78 -0.13
CA LEU A 106 10.77 -8.43 -0.39
C LEU A 106 11.65 -8.01 0.80
N PRO A 107 12.92 -7.62 0.57
CA PRO A 107 13.78 -7.13 1.66
C PRO A 107 13.27 -5.84 2.31
N PRO A 108 13.82 -5.43 3.46
CA PRO A 108 13.55 -4.13 4.08
C PRO A 108 13.62 -2.95 3.09
N ALA A 109 12.56 -2.14 3.02
CA ALA A 109 12.48 -0.96 2.15
C ALA A 109 12.49 0.36 2.94
N ASN A 110 13.05 1.44 2.39
CA ASN A 110 12.99 2.77 3.00
C ASN A 110 11.76 3.54 2.51
N CYS A 111 11.30 4.53 3.26
CA CYS A 111 10.11 5.31 2.93
C CYS A 111 10.13 6.08 1.60
N ASN A 112 11.33 6.41 1.10
CA ASN A 112 11.49 7.07 -0.20
C ASN A 112 11.71 6.07 -1.35
N ALA A 113 11.66 4.76 -1.07
CA ALA A 113 11.72 3.76 -2.12
C ALA A 113 10.43 3.76 -2.94
N THR A 114 10.57 3.37 -4.20
CA THR A 114 9.46 3.09 -5.10
C THR A 114 9.57 1.63 -5.54
N PRO A 115 9.11 0.67 -4.71
CA PRO A 115 9.25 -0.74 -5.01
C PRO A 115 8.59 -1.16 -6.31
N GLU A 116 9.35 -1.88 -7.11
CA GLU A 116 8.90 -2.56 -8.32
C GLU A 116 9.37 -4.00 -8.29
N TYR A 117 8.49 -4.95 -8.62
CA TYR A 117 8.83 -6.36 -8.59
C TYR A 117 7.98 -7.20 -9.55
N TYR A 118 8.48 -8.40 -9.87
CA TYR A 118 7.79 -9.41 -10.68
C TYR A 118 8.33 -10.80 -10.35
N ILE A 119 7.60 -11.84 -10.75
CA ILE A 119 7.98 -13.23 -10.53
C ILE A 119 8.39 -13.87 -11.86
N SER A 120 9.36 -14.79 -11.82
CA SER A 120 9.63 -15.72 -12.92
C SER A 120 9.70 -17.17 -12.45
N ALA A 121 9.36 -18.11 -13.32
CA ALA A 121 9.49 -19.55 -13.11
C ALA A 121 9.90 -20.25 -14.41
N GLU A 122 10.73 -21.29 -14.34
CA GLU A 122 11.09 -22.12 -15.50
C GLU A 122 10.20 -23.35 -15.60
N SER A 123 9.83 -23.70 -16.83
CA SER A 123 9.13 -24.94 -17.16
C SER A 123 10.09 -26.00 -17.71
N ASP A 124 9.69 -27.26 -17.67
CA ASP A 124 10.50 -28.40 -18.12
C ASP A 124 10.70 -28.46 -19.65
N GLY A 125 9.91 -27.71 -20.42
CA GLY A 125 10.16 -27.42 -21.84
C GLY A 125 11.25 -26.37 -22.10
N GLY A 126 11.78 -25.73 -21.05
CA GLY A 126 12.89 -24.77 -21.13
C GLY A 126 12.47 -23.32 -21.33
N SER A 127 11.18 -23.01 -21.17
CA SER A 127 10.66 -21.64 -21.21
C SER A 127 10.74 -20.99 -19.83
N THR A 128 10.85 -19.66 -19.78
CA THR A 128 10.71 -18.86 -18.56
C THR A 128 9.40 -18.08 -18.62
N ILE A 129 8.56 -18.26 -17.62
CA ILE A 129 7.24 -17.65 -17.50
C ILE A 129 7.35 -16.51 -16.49
N PHE A 130 6.75 -15.36 -16.80
CA PHE A 130 6.79 -14.16 -15.97
C PHE A 130 5.39 -13.78 -15.48
N SER A 131 5.34 -13.14 -14.31
CA SER A 131 4.13 -12.51 -13.78
C SER A 131 4.49 -11.10 -13.26
N PRO A 132 4.01 -10.02 -13.90
CA PRO A 132 3.12 -10.02 -15.06
C PRO A 132 3.80 -10.53 -16.36
N PRO A 133 3.04 -10.96 -17.39
CA PRO A 133 3.60 -11.61 -18.58
C PRO A 133 4.57 -10.78 -19.42
N ASP A 134 4.48 -9.44 -19.39
CA ASP A 134 5.36 -8.53 -20.12
C ASP A 134 6.49 -7.97 -19.22
N ALA A 135 6.82 -8.64 -18.12
CA ALA A 135 7.97 -8.24 -17.31
C ALA A 135 9.28 -8.37 -18.11
N PRO A 136 10.23 -7.43 -17.96
CA PRO A 136 10.25 -6.31 -17.00
C PRO A 136 9.63 -5.00 -17.53
N ASN A 137 8.93 -4.99 -18.68
CA ASN A 137 8.27 -3.77 -19.19
C ASN A 137 7.05 -3.40 -18.35
N SER A 138 6.37 -4.40 -17.79
CA SER A 138 5.34 -4.25 -16.75
C SER A 138 5.80 -4.92 -15.46
N VAL A 139 5.43 -4.32 -14.33
CA VAL A 139 5.82 -4.78 -12.99
C VAL A 139 4.70 -4.51 -12.00
N TYR A 140 4.74 -5.22 -10.87
CA TYR A 140 3.95 -4.89 -9.69
C TYR A 140 4.64 -3.79 -8.89
N THR A 141 3.85 -2.98 -8.21
CA THR A 141 4.32 -1.90 -7.33
C THR A 141 3.65 -2.02 -5.97
N THR A 142 4.33 -1.60 -4.92
CA THR A 142 3.78 -1.53 -3.56
C THR A 142 4.24 -0.24 -2.89
N ILE A 143 3.48 0.26 -1.92
CA ILE A 143 3.78 1.49 -1.20
C ILE A 143 4.57 1.16 0.06
N VAL A 144 5.67 1.85 0.33
CA VAL A 144 6.38 1.71 1.60
C VAL A 144 5.73 2.62 2.64
N GLY A 145 5.28 2.04 3.74
CA GLY A 145 4.61 2.74 4.82
C GLY A 145 3.63 1.82 5.54
N THR A 146 3.32 2.19 6.77
CA THR A 146 2.38 1.47 7.63
C THR A 146 1.04 2.21 7.62
N LEU A 147 -0.04 1.46 7.40
CA LEU A 147 -1.39 1.95 7.64
C LEU A 147 -1.78 1.63 9.08
N ILE A 148 -2.02 2.66 9.86
CA ILE A 148 -2.57 2.51 11.21
C ILE A 148 -4.07 2.72 11.13
N ALA A 149 -4.83 1.62 11.28
CA ALA A 149 -6.28 1.64 11.30
C ALA A 149 -6.79 2.45 12.51
N ILE A 150 -7.59 3.47 12.25
CA ILE A 150 -8.24 4.33 13.26
C ILE A 150 -9.70 3.91 13.43
N PHE A 151 -10.40 3.60 12.33
CA PHE A 151 -11.78 3.16 12.33
C PHE A 151 -12.06 2.25 11.13
N GLU A 152 -12.78 1.15 11.37
CA GLU A 152 -13.19 0.17 10.37
C GLU A 152 -14.67 -0.16 10.56
N ASP A 153 -15.45 -0.18 9.47
CA ASP A 153 -16.84 -0.60 9.51
C ASP A 153 -17.25 -1.34 8.24
N ASP A 154 -17.43 -2.66 8.37
CA ASP A 154 -17.95 -3.60 7.36
C ASP A 154 -19.49 -3.72 7.44
N PHE A 155 -20.12 -2.91 8.30
CA PHE A 155 -21.56 -2.89 8.56
C PHE A 155 -22.17 -4.25 8.97
N SER A 156 -21.35 -5.18 9.47
CA SER A 156 -21.83 -6.42 10.09
C SER A 156 -22.72 -6.14 11.31
N THR A 157 -22.45 -5.03 12.01
CA THR A 157 -23.27 -4.49 13.10
C THR A 157 -23.29 -2.96 13.07
N ASN A 158 -24.30 -2.33 13.67
CA ASN A 158 -24.29 -0.87 13.82
C ASN A 158 -23.29 -0.44 14.91
N GLN A 159 -22.20 0.22 14.51
CA GLN A 159 -21.16 0.74 15.41
C GLN A 159 -21.49 2.11 16.04
N GLY A 160 -22.72 2.60 15.92
CA GLY A 160 -23.17 3.87 16.50
C GLY A 160 -23.59 4.91 15.47
N TRP A 161 -23.86 4.49 14.23
CA TRP A 161 -24.44 5.34 13.20
C TRP A 161 -25.79 5.90 13.65
N THR A 162 -25.98 7.19 13.38
CA THR A 162 -27.20 7.95 13.68
C THR A 162 -27.87 8.40 12.39
N GLY A 163 -29.20 8.55 12.42
CA GLY A 163 -29.99 8.83 11.21
C GLY A 163 -30.54 7.58 10.50
N LEU A 164 -30.33 6.39 11.07
CA LEU A 164 -30.92 5.14 10.57
C LEU A 164 -32.45 5.13 10.78
N ILE A 165 -33.18 5.05 9.68
CA ILE A 165 -34.65 5.06 9.63
C ILE A 165 -35.09 4.03 8.59
N SER A 166 -36.00 3.13 8.96
CA SER A 166 -36.43 2.07 8.04
C SER A 166 -37.11 2.62 6.79
N GLY A 167 -36.74 2.08 5.62
CA GLY A 167 -37.11 2.60 4.30
C GLY A 167 -36.31 3.83 3.86
N GLN A 168 -35.27 4.21 4.61
CA GLN A 168 -34.33 5.29 4.29
C GLN A 168 -32.91 4.76 4.52
N TRP A 169 -32.10 5.43 5.34
CA TRP A 169 -30.80 4.92 5.76
C TRP A 169 -30.94 3.69 6.66
N GLU A 170 -30.43 2.55 6.21
CA GLU A 170 -30.46 1.28 6.94
C GLU A 170 -29.10 0.57 6.83
N ILE A 171 -28.77 -0.22 7.85
CA ILE A 171 -27.68 -1.19 7.78
C ILE A 171 -28.31 -2.56 7.55
N GLY A 172 -27.92 -3.23 6.46
CA GLY A 172 -28.45 -4.56 6.13
C GLY A 172 -28.11 -4.99 4.71
N GLN A 173 -28.49 -6.21 4.36
CA GLN A 173 -28.26 -6.74 3.02
C GLN A 173 -29.20 -6.06 2.00
N PRO A 174 -28.68 -5.44 0.93
CA PRO A 174 -29.49 -4.90 -0.14
C PRO A 174 -30.11 -6.03 -0.96
N THR A 175 -31.30 -5.81 -1.48
CA THR A 175 -32.09 -6.87 -2.14
C THR A 175 -31.79 -7.06 -3.63
N GLY A 176 -30.92 -6.23 -4.20
CA GLY A 176 -30.76 -6.13 -5.66
C GLY A 176 -31.96 -5.47 -6.36
N GLY A 177 -32.77 -4.71 -5.61
CA GLY A 177 -33.99 -4.06 -6.07
C GLY A 177 -33.73 -2.71 -6.75
N GLY A 178 -34.81 -2.00 -7.08
CA GLY A 178 -34.74 -0.69 -7.73
C GLY A 178 -34.40 -0.77 -9.23
N GLY A 179 -33.60 0.19 -9.70
CA GLY A 179 -33.24 0.33 -11.10
C GLY A 179 -34.39 0.83 -11.97
N GLN A 180 -35.30 1.67 -11.44
CA GLN A 180 -36.28 2.35 -12.29
C GLN A 180 -35.55 3.10 -13.43
N TYR A 181 -34.45 3.76 -13.07
CA TYR A 181 -33.41 4.21 -13.98
C TYR A 181 -32.05 3.73 -13.48
N GLY A 182 -31.14 3.52 -14.43
CA GLY A 182 -29.81 2.99 -14.11
C GLY A 182 -29.80 1.51 -13.71
N CYS A 183 -28.71 1.12 -13.08
CA CYS A 183 -28.46 -0.18 -12.50
C CYS A 183 -29.17 -0.29 -11.14
N PRO A 184 -29.70 -1.47 -10.80
CA PRO A 184 -30.33 -1.69 -9.50
C PRO A 184 -29.29 -1.63 -8.37
N ASP A 185 -29.77 -1.73 -7.14
CA ASP A 185 -28.92 -2.01 -5.98
C ASP A 185 -28.05 -3.26 -6.22
N PRO A 186 -26.92 -3.40 -5.51
CA PRO A 186 -26.25 -4.68 -5.43
C PRO A 186 -27.12 -5.69 -4.64
N ALA A 187 -26.89 -6.99 -4.85
CA ALA A 187 -27.58 -8.05 -4.10
C ALA A 187 -26.85 -8.45 -2.81
N SER A 188 -25.65 -7.90 -2.59
CA SER A 188 -24.79 -8.11 -1.43
C SER A 188 -23.83 -6.94 -1.32
N ALA A 189 -23.32 -6.72 -0.12
CA ALA A 189 -22.18 -5.85 0.13
C ALA A 189 -20.92 -6.31 -0.65
N TYR A 190 -19.87 -5.49 -0.63
CA TYR A 190 -18.56 -5.88 -1.13
C TYR A 190 -17.95 -6.94 -0.20
N SER A 191 -18.05 -6.74 1.12
CA SER A 191 -17.64 -7.68 2.15
C SER A 191 -18.26 -7.33 3.53
N PRO A 192 -18.98 -8.25 4.22
CA PRO A 192 -19.52 -9.50 3.73
C PRO A 192 -20.86 -9.29 3.02
N VAL A 193 -21.95 -9.01 3.74
CA VAL A 193 -23.31 -9.04 3.18
C VAL A 193 -24.13 -7.78 3.41
N ASN A 194 -23.83 -7.00 4.46
CA ASN A 194 -24.58 -5.81 4.82
C ASN A 194 -23.89 -4.56 4.29
N VAL A 195 -24.67 -3.56 3.91
CA VAL A 195 -24.18 -2.23 3.54
C VAL A 195 -24.79 -1.20 4.46
N LEU A 196 -24.20 -0.01 4.53
CA LEU A 196 -24.95 1.21 4.85
C LEU A 196 -25.60 1.72 3.56
N GLY A 197 -26.92 1.57 3.45
CA GLY A 197 -27.65 1.88 2.24
C GLY A 197 -28.80 2.85 2.44
N TYR A 198 -29.13 3.62 1.41
CA TYR A 198 -30.36 4.43 1.36
C TYR A 198 -31.43 3.67 0.57
N ASN A 199 -32.39 3.10 1.30
CA ASN A 199 -33.44 2.18 0.83
C ASN A 199 -32.91 0.85 0.28
N LEU A 200 -32.64 -0.12 1.17
CA LEU A 200 -32.15 -1.46 0.80
C LEU A 200 -33.11 -2.28 -0.10
N ASN A 201 -34.34 -1.79 -0.30
CA ASN A 201 -35.40 -2.42 -1.07
C ASN A 201 -35.67 -1.71 -2.41
N GLY A 202 -34.77 -0.85 -2.89
CA GLY A 202 -34.80 -0.23 -4.21
C GLY A 202 -34.61 1.28 -4.20
N ASP A 203 -35.15 1.95 -5.21
CA ASP A 203 -34.78 3.34 -5.49
C ASP A 203 -35.18 4.37 -4.41
N TYR A 204 -34.41 5.45 -4.28
CA TYR A 204 -34.76 6.59 -3.43
C TYR A 204 -36.07 7.26 -3.84
N GLU A 205 -36.77 7.96 -2.93
CA GLU A 205 -38.05 8.58 -3.24
C GLU A 205 -37.94 9.96 -3.94
N ASN A 206 -38.96 10.32 -4.74
CA ASN A 206 -39.09 11.66 -5.32
C ASN A 206 -39.48 12.70 -4.26
N ASN A 207 -39.10 13.96 -4.48
CA ASN A 207 -39.43 15.12 -3.66
C ASN A 207 -39.03 14.98 -2.18
N ILE A 208 -37.90 14.32 -1.89
CA ILE A 208 -37.38 14.27 -0.53
C ILE A 208 -36.53 15.51 -0.25
N SER A 209 -36.57 15.99 0.99
CA SER A 209 -35.50 16.85 1.52
C SER A 209 -34.24 16.02 1.75
N LEU A 210 -33.09 16.69 1.80
CA LEU A 210 -31.82 16.08 2.20
C LEU A 210 -31.93 15.32 3.53
N ARG A 211 -31.47 14.06 3.53
CA ARG A 211 -31.45 13.14 4.66
C ARG A 211 -30.04 12.64 4.90
N TRP A 212 -29.55 12.76 6.12
CA TRP A 212 -28.20 12.40 6.52
C TRP A 212 -28.16 11.10 7.33
N VAL A 213 -27.11 10.31 7.13
CA VAL A 213 -26.64 9.30 8.08
C VAL A 213 -25.24 9.66 8.52
N THR A 214 -24.95 9.58 9.81
CA THR A 214 -23.72 10.11 10.40
C THR A 214 -23.03 9.06 11.27
N SER A 215 -21.72 8.92 11.08
CA SER A 215 -20.86 7.99 11.81
C SER A 215 -20.83 8.30 13.31
N PRO A 216 -20.36 7.35 14.15
CA PRO A 216 -19.85 7.69 15.48
C PRO A 216 -18.65 8.65 15.39
N GLU A 217 -18.21 9.16 16.55
CA GLU A 217 -16.94 9.90 16.67
C GLU A 217 -15.76 8.99 16.38
N ILE A 218 -14.91 9.43 15.46
CA ILE A 218 -13.68 8.75 15.07
C ILE A 218 -12.54 9.56 15.68
N ASN A 219 -11.96 9.06 16.78
CA ASN A 219 -10.92 9.80 17.50
C ASN A 219 -9.59 9.76 16.75
N CYS A 220 -9.30 10.82 15.99
CA CYS A 220 -8.07 10.98 15.22
C CYS A 220 -6.98 11.75 15.99
N SER A 221 -7.06 11.82 17.33
CA SER A 221 -6.01 12.45 18.14
C SER A 221 -4.67 11.77 17.91
N GLU A 222 -3.59 12.56 17.82
CA GLU A 222 -2.21 12.08 17.68
C GLU A 222 -1.89 11.41 16.32
N TYR A 223 -2.85 11.32 15.41
CA TYR A 223 -2.66 10.82 14.05
C TYR A 223 -2.56 11.96 13.03
N THR A 224 -1.82 11.73 11.95
CA THR A 224 -1.64 12.64 10.81
C THR A 224 -1.68 11.89 9.48
N ASN A 225 -1.76 12.58 8.33
CA ASN A 225 -1.86 11.93 7.01
C ASN A 225 -3.05 10.96 6.90
N ILE A 226 -4.21 11.37 7.43
CA ILE A 226 -5.37 10.48 7.52
C ILE A 226 -6.09 10.38 6.16
N THR A 227 -6.37 9.15 5.75
CA THR A 227 -7.11 8.81 4.54
C THR A 227 -8.43 8.12 4.89
N LEU A 228 -9.49 8.42 4.14
CA LEU A 228 -10.76 7.72 4.15
C LEU A 228 -10.88 6.86 2.89
N THR A 229 -11.06 5.55 3.06
CA THR A 229 -11.36 4.60 1.99
C THR A 229 -12.71 3.93 2.24
N PHE A 230 -13.48 3.66 1.17
CA PHE A 230 -14.70 2.84 1.22
C PHE A 230 -15.09 2.34 -0.17
N TYR A 231 -15.93 1.32 -0.26
CA TYR A 231 -16.55 0.90 -1.51
C TYR A 231 -17.91 1.57 -1.69
N ARG A 232 -18.11 2.15 -2.88
CA ARG A 232 -19.34 2.82 -3.28
C ARG A 232 -20.05 2.02 -4.36
N TRP A 233 -21.36 1.87 -4.21
CA TRP A 233 -22.28 1.63 -5.31
C TRP A 233 -23.36 2.71 -5.25
N LEU A 234 -23.37 3.61 -6.23
CA LEU A 234 -24.25 4.77 -6.24
C LEU A 234 -25.01 4.89 -7.57
N GLY A 235 -26.32 5.06 -7.47
CA GLY A 235 -27.17 5.53 -8.56
C GLY A 235 -27.83 6.85 -8.18
N VAL A 236 -27.59 7.92 -8.93
CA VAL A 236 -28.23 9.24 -8.72
C VAL A 236 -28.34 10.00 -10.04
N GLU A 237 -29.46 10.68 -10.25
CA GLU A 237 -29.64 11.55 -11.42
C GLU A 237 -28.59 12.68 -11.46
N ARG A 238 -28.42 13.31 -12.62
CA ARG A 238 -27.59 14.51 -12.80
C ARG A 238 -27.92 15.61 -11.74
N PRO A 239 -26.92 16.42 -11.33
CA PRO A 239 -27.04 17.38 -10.21
C PRO A 239 -27.98 18.56 -10.43
N LEU A 240 -28.71 18.61 -11.54
CA LEU A 240 -29.78 19.60 -11.70
C LEU A 240 -31.04 19.20 -10.92
N TYR A 241 -31.18 17.92 -10.57
CA TYR A 241 -32.41 17.34 -10.04
C TYR A 241 -32.18 16.66 -8.69
N ASP A 242 -31.26 15.70 -8.65
CA ASP A 242 -31.03 14.87 -7.47
C ASP A 242 -29.58 14.95 -7.00
N HIS A 243 -29.42 14.89 -5.68
CA HIS A 243 -28.14 15.11 -5.02
C HIS A 243 -27.75 13.98 -4.07
N ALA A 244 -26.46 13.67 -4.06
CA ALA A 244 -25.81 12.71 -3.19
C ALA A 244 -24.55 13.37 -2.62
N TYR A 245 -24.38 13.34 -1.30
CA TYR A 245 -23.31 14.06 -0.59
C TYR A 245 -22.46 13.14 0.27
N LEU A 246 -21.19 13.51 0.43
CA LEU A 246 -20.33 13.03 1.51
C LEU A 246 -19.63 14.23 2.14
N GLU A 247 -19.73 14.32 3.46
CA GLU A 247 -19.11 15.37 4.26
C GLU A 247 -18.35 14.80 5.44
N VAL A 248 -17.36 15.56 5.90
CA VAL A 248 -16.56 15.27 7.09
C VAL A 248 -16.67 16.40 8.10
N PHE A 249 -16.59 16.10 9.39
CA PHE A 249 -16.60 17.09 10.45
C PHE A 249 -15.18 17.47 10.85
N ASP A 250 -14.81 18.75 10.72
CA ASP A 250 -13.45 19.26 10.99
C ASP A 250 -13.19 19.58 12.48
N GLY A 251 -14.14 19.24 13.35
CA GLY A 251 -14.12 19.57 14.78
C GLY A 251 -14.96 20.81 15.14
N ALA A 252 -15.35 21.61 14.15
CA ALA A 252 -16.21 22.78 14.32
C ALA A 252 -17.40 22.79 13.36
N ASP A 253 -17.15 22.56 12.07
CA ASP A 253 -18.11 22.63 10.97
C ASP A 253 -18.09 21.36 10.11
N TRP A 254 -19.16 21.16 9.35
CA TRP A 254 -19.22 20.12 8.33
C TRP A 254 -18.65 20.64 7.02
N VAL A 255 -17.77 19.84 6.40
CA VAL A 255 -17.10 20.15 5.15
C VAL A 255 -17.49 19.13 4.08
N GLN A 256 -18.08 19.63 2.99
CA GLN A 256 -18.40 18.82 1.81
C GLN A 256 -17.14 18.45 1.05
N ILE A 257 -16.91 17.14 0.90
CA ILE A 257 -15.78 16.60 0.15
C ILE A 257 -16.22 15.87 -1.13
N PHE A 258 -17.52 15.61 -1.27
CA PHE A 258 -18.11 15.06 -2.50
C PHE A 258 -19.58 15.49 -2.65
N GLU A 259 -19.93 15.80 -3.90
CA GLU A 259 -21.29 15.89 -4.43
C GLU A 259 -21.28 15.33 -5.86
N ASN A 260 -22.35 14.70 -6.31
CA ASN A 260 -22.43 14.19 -7.68
C ASN A 260 -22.34 15.34 -8.70
N GLU A 261 -21.28 15.40 -9.50
CA GLU A 261 -21.13 16.43 -10.55
C GLU A 261 -21.82 16.03 -11.87
N THR A 262 -22.15 14.76 -12.00
CA THR A 262 -22.86 14.17 -13.14
C THR A 262 -23.90 13.16 -12.66
N GLU A 263 -24.67 12.61 -13.60
CA GLU A 263 -25.39 11.37 -13.32
C GLU A 263 -24.36 10.28 -12.96
N ILE A 264 -24.65 9.51 -11.93
CA ILE A 264 -23.83 8.36 -11.51
C ILE A 264 -24.73 7.12 -11.61
N ASN A 265 -24.20 6.08 -12.24
CA ASN A 265 -24.90 4.84 -12.49
C ASN A 265 -23.95 3.66 -12.32
N ASP A 266 -23.50 3.43 -11.09
CA ASP A 266 -22.59 2.34 -10.79
C ASP A 266 -23.31 0.99 -10.98
N CYS A 267 -22.67 0.07 -11.70
CA CYS A 267 -23.15 -1.31 -11.90
C CYS A 267 -22.18 -2.35 -11.31
N SER A 268 -21.20 -1.86 -10.55
CA SER A 268 -20.19 -2.62 -9.80
C SER A 268 -19.65 -1.72 -8.69
N TRP A 269 -19.16 -2.31 -7.60
CA TRP A 269 -18.49 -1.60 -6.52
C TRP A 269 -17.30 -0.77 -7.01
N GLN A 270 -17.19 0.46 -6.54
CA GLN A 270 -16.12 1.41 -6.86
C GLN A 270 -15.35 1.76 -5.57
N LYS A 271 -14.06 1.44 -5.49
CA LYS A 271 -13.19 1.89 -4.38
C LYS A 271 -13.04 3.41 -4.44
N GLN A 272 -13.40 4.09 -3.36
CA GLN A 272 -13.22 5.53 -3.18
C GLN A 272 -12.09 5.76 -2.18
N VAL A 273 -11.23 6.73 -2.47
CA VAL A 273 -10.11 7.12 -1.61
C VAL A 273 -10.08 8.64 -1.52
N TYR A 274 -10.17 9.18 -0.30
CA TYR A 274 -10.11 10.61 -0.02
C TYR A 274 -9.01 10.90 0.99
N ASP A 275 -8.10 11.82 0.64
CA ASP A 275 -7.24 12.47 1.62
C ASP A 275 -8.12 13.42 2.46
N VAL A 276 -8.23 13.13 3.75
CA VAL A 276 -9.00 13.93 4.71
C VAL A 276 -8.10 14.55 5.78
N SER A 277 -6.77 14.49 5.60
CA SER A 277 -5.77 14.95 6.57
C SER A 277 -6.02 16.39 7.01
N THR A 278 -6.44 17.26 6.08
CA THR A 278 -6.77 18.67 6.34
C THR A 278 -7.81 18.86 7.46
N TRP A 279 -8.73 17.89 7.64
CA TRP A 279 -9.83 17.97 8.62
C TRP A 279 -9.74 16.94 9.74
N ALA A 280 -9.04 15.84 9.49
CA ALA A 280 -8.96 14.71 10.42
C ALA A 280 -7.70 14.74 11.30
N ASP A 281 -6.59 15.31 10.83
CA ASP A 281 -5.33 15.26 11.56
C ASP A 281 -5.46 15.93 12.93
N ASN A 282 -5.06 15.20 13.99
CA ASN A 282 -5.19 15.60 15.39
C ASN A 282 -6.62 15.98 15.83
N ASN A 283 -7.66 15.48 15.15
CA ASN A 283 -9.06 15.82 15.44
C ASN A 283 -9.76 14.71 16.27
N PRO A 284 -9.99 14.90 17.59
CA PRO A 284 -10.72 13.91 18.39
C PRO A 284 -12.20 13.78 18.04
N GLY A 285 -12.77 14.76 17.35
CA GLY A 285 -14.19 14.84 17.03
C GLY A 285 -14.54 14.50 15.58
N PHE A 286 -13.60 13.96 14.80
CA PHE A 286 -13.81 13.66 13.38
C PHE A 286 -15.02 12.75 13.17
N LYS A 287 -15.83 13.05 12.16
CA LYS A 287 -17.03 12.29 11.77
C LYS A 287 -17.19 12.31 10.27
N ILE A 288 -17.91 11.34 9.76
CA ILE A 288 -18.29 11.21 8.36
C ILE A 288 -19.82 11.19 8.28
N ARG A 289 -20.39 11.83 7.25
CA ARG A 289 -21.82 11.67 6.95
C ARG A 289 -22.10 11.59 5.46
N PHE A 290 -23.09 10.76 5.13
CA PHE A 290 -23.59 10.59 3.77
C PHE A 290 -24.99 11.19 3.66
N GLY A 291 -25.24 11.88 2.56
CA GLY A 291 -26.48 12.60 2.30
C GLY A 291 -27.17 12.08 1.04
N MET A 292 -28.48 11.86 1.14
CA MET A 292 -29.35 11.60 -0.01
C MET A 292 -30.41 12.70 -0.11
N GLY A 293 -30.58 13.24 -1.32
CA GLY A 293 -31.47 14.34 -1.61
C GLY A 293 -30.83 15.72 -1.40
N PRO A 294 -31.52 16.84 -1.72
CA PRO A 294 -32.90 16.87 -2.20
C PRO A 294 -33.06 16.18 -3.55
N THR A 295 -34.27 15.70 -3.82
CA THR A 295 -34.64 15.10 -5.10
C THR A 295 -35.82 15.82 -5.74
N ASP A 296 -35.94 15.68 -7.05
CA ASP A 296 -37.00 16.29 -7.84
C ASP A 296 -38.26 15.38 -7.95
N GLY A 297 -39.17 15.69 -8.88
CA GLY A 297 -40.42 14.97 -9.07
C GLY A 297 -40.32 13.67 -9.87
N GLY A 298 -39.16 13.32 -10.44
CA GLY A 298 -38.97 12.24 -11.40
C GLY A 298 -37.70 11.41 -11.15
N TRP A 299 -37.56 10.37 -11.99
CA TRP A 299 -36.32 9.61 -12.21
C TRP A 299 -35.58 9.15 -10.95
N ARG A 300 -35.98 7.99 -10.44
CA ARG A 300 -35.37 7.38 -9.26
C ARG A 300 -34.31 6.37 -9.65
N TYR A 301 -33.21 6.37 -8.91
CA TYR A 301 -32.09 5.44 -9.02
C TYR A 301 -31.88 4.74 -7.67
N CYS A 302 -31.01 3.74 -7.64
CA CYS A 302 -30.76 2.90 -6.47
C CYS A 302 -30.22 3.66 -5.24
N GLY A 303 -29.69 4.88 -5.39
CA GLY A 303 -29.18 5.65 -4.27
C GLY A 303 -27.85 5.11 -3.75
N TRP A 304 -27.53 5.41 -2.49
CA TRP A 304 -26.28 5.01 -1.85
C TRP A 304 -26.31 3.56 -1.38
N ASN A 305 -25.26 2.82 -1.68
CA ASN A 305 -24.81 1.64 -0.94
C ASN A 305 -23.32 1.82 -0.65
N ILE A 306 -22.94 1.71 0.61
CA ILE A 306 -21.59 1.97 1.12
C ILE A 306 -21.13 0.77 1.92
N ASP A 307 -19.88 0.38 1.72
CA ASP A 307 -19.28 -0.75 2.41
C ASP A 307 -17.78 -0.57 2.71
N ASP A 308 -17.26 -1.33 3.66
CA ASP A 308 -15.87 -1.32 4.15
C ASP A 308 -15.30 0.10 4.34
N ILE A 309 -15.91 0.88 5.24
CA ILE A 309 -15.30 2.17 5.63
C ILE A 309 -14.01 1.89 6.38
N PHE A 310 -12.92 2.49 5.90
CA PHE A 310 -11.59 2.38 6.50
C PHE A 310 -10.99 3.78 6.62
N VAL A 311 -10.82 4.24 7.86
CA VAL A 311 -10.09 5.47 8.19
C VAL A 311 -8.76 5.07 8.80
N ALA A 312 -7.67 5.51 8.20
CA ALA A 312 -6.33 5.17 8.64
C ALA A 312 -5.35 6.33 8.51
N SER A 313 -4.37 6.36 9.41
CA SER A 313 -3.15 7.16 9.30
C SER A 313 -2.18 6.43 8.37
N PHE A 314 -1.58 7.14 7.42
CA PHE A 314 -0.46 6.62 6.66
C PHE A 314 0.85 7.19 7.21
N GLU A 315 1.65 6.31 7.80
CA GLU A 315 2.93 6.66 8.39
C GLU A 315 4.04 5.98 7.62
N CYS A 316 4.98 6.78 7.14
CA CYS A 316 6.25 6.25 6.69
C CYS A 316 7.36 6.98 7.42
N GLU A 317 7.55 6.58 8.67
CA GLU A 317 8.75 6.88 9.41
C GLU A 317 9.78 5.78 9.12
N PRO A 318 11.00 6.11 8.67
CA PRO A 318 12.04 5.11 8.50
C PRO A 318 12.26 4.41 9.86
N PRO A 319 12.50 3.08 9.89
CA PRO A 319 12.77 2.40 11.14
C PRO A 319 14.06 2.97 11.69
N GLY A 320 13.92 3.82 12.69
CA GLY A 320 14.99 4.47 13.36
C GLY A 320 14.40 5.26 14.51
N CYS A 321 15.19 5.47 15.55
CA CYS A 321 14.69 6.25 16.68
C CYS A 321 15.21 7.69 16.58
N PRO A 322 14.46 8.65 17.13
CA PRO A 322 14.92 10.03 17.23
C PRO A 322 16.04 10.12 18.27
N PHE A 323 17.29 9.86 17.86
CA PHE A 323 18.47 10.09 18.69
C PHE A 323 19.63 10.59 17.83
N THR A 324 20.56 11.32 18.47
CA THR A 324 21.85 11.68 17.87
C THR A 324 22.94 10.79 18.47
N PRO A 325 23.68 9.98 17.67
CA PRO A 325 24.77 9.16 18.19
C PRO A 325 25.80 9.98 18.97
N GLY A 326 26.01 9.62 20.24
CA GLY A 326 26.92 10.30 21.16
C GLY A 326 26.32 11.45 21.97
N ASP A 327 25.09 11.87 21.68
CA ASP A 327 24.31 12.81 22.51
C ASP A 327 23.60 12.01 23.60
N ILE A 328 24.30 11.75 24.70
CA ILE A 328 23.83 10.85 25.76
C ILE A 328 22.78 11.57 26.64
N ASN A 329 22.84 12.90 26.70
CA ASN A 329 21.94 13.70 27.53
C ASN A 329 20.78 14.35 26.75
N SER A 330 20.71 14.15 25.43
CA SER A 330 19.68 14.66 24.53
C SER A 330 19.57 16.18 24.54
N ASP A 331 20.72 16.87 24.62
CA ASP A 331 20.77 18.34 24.60
C ASP A 331 21.07 18.95 23.22
N GLY A 332 21.23 18.09 22.21
CA GLY A 332 21.51 18.44 20.82
C GLY A 332 23.00 18.64 20.52
N ASN A 333 23.91 18.48 21.50
CA ASN A 333 25.35 18.72 21.32
C ASN A 333 26.19 17.52 21.76
N VAL A 334 26.84 16.85 20.81
CA VAL A 334 27.79 15.77 21.10
C VAL A 334 29.13 16.34 21.58
N MET A 335 29.33 16.45 22.89
CA MET A 335 30.53 17.00 23.52
C MET A 335 30.88 16.35 24.88
N GLY A 336 31.83 16.94 25.63
CA GLY A 336 32.38 16.31 26.85
C GLY A 336 31.38 16.15 28.01
N ASN A 337 30.25 16.85 27.98
CA ASN A 337 29.17 16.70 28.95
C ASN A 337 28.43 15.36 28.77
N ASP A 338 28.34 14.81 27.57
CA ASP A 338 27.77 13.47 27.32
C ASP A 338 28.55 12.38 28.04
N VAL A 339 29.88 12.43 27.94
CA VAL A 339 30.77 11.54 28.68
C VAL A 339 30.52 11.67 30.18
N THR A 340 30.35 12.89 30.67
CA THR A 340 30.07 13.14 32.09
C THR A 340 28.70 12.59 32.49
N TYR A 341 27.70 12.74 31.64
CA TYR A 341 26.34 12.23 31.85
C TYR A 341 26.34 10.70 31.91
N GLY A 342 26.91 10.02 30.90
CA GLY A 342 27.01 8.57 30.85
C GLY A 342 27.77 7.98 32.04
N VAL A 343 28.89 8.59 32.45
CA VAL A 343 29.63 8.17 33.66
C VAL A 343 28.79 8.33 34.93
N ARG A 344 27.99 9.41 35.04
CA ARG A 344 27.09 9.61 36.18
C ARG A 344 25.98 8.56 36.21
N TYR A 345 25.37 8.29 35.05
CA TYR A 345 24.39 7.23 34.90
C TYR A 345 24.93 5.86 35.37
N PHE A 346 26.11 5.44 34.88
CA PHE A 346 26.72 4.17 35.32
C PHE A 346 27.09 4.12 36.80
N LYS A 347 27.23 5.27 37.46
CA LYS A 347 27.42 5.39 38.92
C LYS A 347 26.10 5.43 39.70
N GLY A 348 24.96 5.34 39.03
CA GLY A 348 23.63 5.48 39.63
C GLY A 348 23.33 6.90 40.10
N LEU A 349 23.89 7.92 39.42
CA LEU A 349 23.72 9.33 39.76
C LEU A 349 22.96 10.07 38.66
N GLY A 350 21.82 10.67 38.99
CA GLY A 350 20.99 11.42 38.04
C GLY A 350 19.94 10.54 37.35
N GLU A 351 19.25 11.12 36.37
CA GLU A 351 18.26 10.42 35.55
C GLU A 351 18.94 9.48 34.54
N GLN A 352 18.17 8.52 34.02
CA GLN A 352 18.60 7.67 32.90
C GLN A 352 18.69 8.49 31.60
N PRO A 353 19.57 8.09 30.65
CA PRO A 353 19.60 8.70 29.32
C PRO A 353 18.20 8.76 28.70
N PRO A 354 17.79 9.91 28.13
CA PRO A 354 16.43 10.11 27.64
C PRO A 354 16.09 9.24 26.42
N ASP A 355 17.05 9.09 25.51
CA ASP A 355 16.81 8.48 24.21
C ASP A 355 17.03 6.97 24.27
N SER A 356 15.93 6.22 24.16
CA SER A 356 15.94 4.76 24.13
C SER A 356 15.23 4.21 22.90
N CYS A 357 15.86 3.25 22.22
CA CYS A 357 15.28 2.47 21.13
C CYS A 357 14.88 1.10 21.63
N TRP A 358 13.71 0.63 21.20
CA TRP A 358 13.36 -0.77 21.33
C TRP A 358 14.11 -1.58 20.28
N ASN A 359 14.69 -2.71 20.68
CA ASN A 359 15.35 -3.65 19.79
C ASN A 359 14.55 -4.95 19.75
N ASP A 360 13.88 -5.22 18.63
CA ASP A 360 13.06 -6.42 18.45
C ASP A 360 13.88 -7.72 18.47
N SER A 361 15.13 -7.68 18.01
CA SER A 361 16.02 -8.85 17.97
C SER A 361 16.40 -9.33 19.38
N THR A 362 16.48 -8.43 20.34
CA THR A 362 16.85 -8.74 21.73
C THR A 362 15.70 -8.57 22.71
N SER A 363 14.54 -8.10 22.25
CA SER A 363 13.37 -7.75 23.08
C SER A 363 13.74 -6.86 24.27
N SER A 364 14.55 -5.83 24.03
CA SER A 364 15.08 -4.95 25.08
C SER A 364 15.25 -3.51 24.63
N TRP A 365 15.12 -2.57 25.57
CA TRP A 365 15.46 -1.17 25.35
C TRP A 365 16.97 -0.92 25.39
N LEU A 366 17.49 -0.17 24.42
CA LEU A 366 18.87 0.32 24.33
C LEU A 366 18.87 1.86 24.46
N TYR A 367 19.65 2.40 25.39
CA TYR A 367 19.95 3.84 25.44
C TYR A 367 20.82 4.22 24.24
N SER A 368 20.19 4.68 23.16
CA SER A 368 20.77 4.60 21.81
C SER A 368 21.72 5.74 21.49
N GLY A 369 21.52 6.93 22.07
CA GLY A 369 22.55 7.97 22.09
C GLY A 369 23.84 7.54 22.80
N GLY A 370 23.76 6.50 23.65
CA GLY A 370 24.87 5.95 24.42
C GLY A 370 25.72 4.89 23.71
N ASP A 371 25.18 4.10 22.78
CA ASP A 371 25.98 3.11 22.03
C ASP A 371 26.74 3.81 20.91
N VAL A 372 27.97 4.20 21.21
CA VAL A 372 28.84 4.94 20.27
C VAL A 372 29.86 4.04 19.58
N ASN A 373 29.89 2.75 19.93
CA ASN A 373 30.84 1.77 19.40
C ASN A 373 30.19 0.74 18.46
N GLY A 374 28.85 0.73 18.39
CA GLY A 374 28.06 -0.03 17.42
C GLY A 374 27.85 -1.50 17.80
N ASN A 375 28.07 -1.86 19.06
CA ASN A 375 27.89 -3.24 19.53
C ASN A 375 26.48 -3.52 20.09
N CYS A 376 25.54 -2.57 19.96
CA CYS A 376 24.17 -2.66 20.45
C CYS A 376 24.08 -2.80 21.97
N GLN A 377 25.02 -2.21 22.71
CA GLN A 377 25.02 -2.14 24.16
C GLN A 377 25.50 -0.78 24.63
N PHE A 378 24.90 -0.24 25.70
CA PHE A 378 25.42 0.96 26.36
C PHE A 378 26.18 0.56 27.64
N THR A 379 27.52 0.58 27.58
CA THR A 379 28.39 0.20 28.71
C THR A 379 29.57 1.17 28.89
N GLY A 380 30.49 0.84 29.81
CA GLY A 380 31.71 1.63 30.00
C GLY A 380 32.66 1.64 28.78
N SER A 381 32.51 0.69 27.84
CA SER A 381 33.26 0.73 26.57
C SER A 381 32.88 1.92 25.72
N ASP A 382 31.60 2.31 25.72
CA ASP A 382 31.07 3.45 24.98
C ASP A 382 31.63 4.76 25.49
N ILE A 383 31.71 4.92 26.80
CA ILE A 383 32.35 6.07 27.43
C ILE A 383 33.82 6.18 26.97
N THR A 384 34.52 5.05 26.96
CA THR A 384 35.92 5.01 26.53
C THR A 384 36.05 5.33 25.05
N PHE A 385 35.13 4.83 24.22
CA PHE A 385 35.06 5.07 22.79
C PHE A 385 34.77 6.54 22.47
N LEU A 386 33.79 7.15 23.13
CA LEU A 386 33.41 8.55 22.95
C LEU A 386 34.55 9.49 23.36
N VAL A 387 35.26 9.19 24.45
CA VAL A 387 36.48 9.92 24.84
C VAL A 387 37.58 9.77 23.78
N ALA A 388 37.78 8.57 23.23
CA ALA A 388 38.76 8.33 22.19
C ALA A 388 38.41 9.08 20.89
N TYR A 389 37.13 9.16 20.54
CA TYR A 389 36.61 9.99 19.46
C TYR A 389 36.93 11.48 19.67
N PHE A 390 36.62 12.04 20.85
CA PHE A 390 36.94 13.45 21.12
C PHE A 390 38.44 13.75 21.07
N LYS A 391 39.27 12.77 21.47
CA LYS A 391 40.75 12.83 21.36
C LYS A 391 41.28 12.60 19.94
N GLY A 392 40.43 12.24 18.99
CA GLY A 392 40.80 12.02 17.59
C GLY A 392 41.45 10.65 17.32
N TYR A 393 41.34 9.71 18.24
CA TYR A 393 41.79 8.32 18.01
C TYR A 393 40.77 7.52 17.20
N ASN A 394 39.49 7.75 17.43
CA ASN A 394 38.41 7.16 16.63
C ASN A 394 37.94 8.18 15.57
N PRO A 395 37.78 7.77 14.30
CA PRO A 395 37.48 8.70 13.21
C PRO A 395 36.01 9.15 13.19
N GLU A 396 35.11 8.37 13.79
CA GLU A 396 33.67 8.60 13.80
C GLU A 396 33.01 7.98 15.04
N ILE A 397 31.78 8.40 15.31
CA ILE A 397 30.88 7.79 16.29
C ILE A 397 30.02 6.77 15.54
N LEU A 398 29.90 5.57 16.09
CA LEU A 398 29.08 4.49 15.55
C LEU A 398 27.73 4.44 16.26
N TRP A 399 26.85 3.55 15.82
CA TRP A 399 25.54 3.30 16.43
C TRP A 399 25.16 1.84 16.21
N CYS A 400 24.20 1.34 17.00
CA CYS A 400 23.67 0.00 16.84
C CYS A 400 23.03 -0.17 15.45
N PRO A 401 23.51 -1.10 14.60
CA PRO A 401 22.93 -1.30 13.27
C PRO A 401 21.46 -1.79 13.30
N GLN A 402 21.01 -2.33 14.43
CA GLN A 402 19.65 -2.84 14.62
C GLN A 402 18.66 -1.73 15.03
N THR A 403 19.16 -0.58 15.48
CA THR A 403 18.34 0.58 15.89
C THR A 403 19.00 1.86 15.36
N PRO A 404 19.00 2.11 14.03
CA PRO A 404 19.67 3.26 13.46
C PRO A 404 18.98 4.60 13.85
N PRO A 405 19.70 5.73 13.85
CA PRO A 405 19.08 7.04 14.08
C PRO A 405 18.26 7.48 12.85
N LEU A 406 17.15 8.20 13.09
CA LEU A 406 16.24 8.71 12.02
C LEU A 406 16.94 9.57 10.97
N VAL A 407 17.93 10.36 11.40
CA VAL A 407 18.78 11.14 10.50
C VAL A 407 20.19 10.58 10.62
N PRO A 408 20.76 9.96 9.56
CA PRO A 408 22.18 9.63 9.55
C PRO A 408 22.93 10.95 9.77
N PRO A 409 23.70 11.11 10.86
CA PRO A 409 24.42 12.36 11.07
C PRO A 409 25.29 12.58 9.84
N HIS A 410 25.08 13.69 9.13
CA HIS A 410 26.08 14.20 8.19
C HIS A 410 27.41 14.08 8.90
N GLN A 411 28.23 13.15 8.40
CA GLN A 411 29.24 12.48 9.22
C GLN A 411 29.95 13.47 10.13
N LEU A 412 29.86 13.26 11.45
CA LEU A 412 30.69 13.94 12.45
C LEU A 412 32.14 13.46 12.27
N ARG A 413 32.69 13.62 11.07
CA ARG A 413 34.11 13.49 10.74
C ARG A 413 34.76 14.79 11.17
N LYS A 414 35.74 14.71 12.06
CA LYS A 414 36.69 15.83 12.23
C LYS A 414 37.42 16.03 10.91
N ASN A 415 37.14 17.13 10.20
CA ASN A 415 37.98 17.59 9.10
C ASN A 415 39.41 17.75 9.62
N LYS A 416 40.36 17.08 8.97
CA LYS A 416 41.78 17.04 9.37
C LYS A 416 42.56 18.32 9.05
N GLU A 417 41.90 19.43 8.70
CA GLU A 417 42.56 20.67 8.30
C GLU A 417 42.08 21.88 9.11
N HIS A 418 42.72 22.09 10.26
CA HIS A 418 42.95 23.43 10.76
C HIS A 418 44.35 23.52 11.35
N ASN A 419 45.31 23.76 10.46
CA ASN A 419 46.63 24.28 10.85
C ASN A 419 46.47 25.81 10.94
N PRO A 420 46.61 26.46 12.10
CA PRO A 420 46.62 27.91 12.16
C PRO A 420 47.88 28.40 11.43
N SER A 421 47.62 29.11 10.32
CA SER A 421 48.56 29.81 9.47
C SER A 421 49.62 30.60 10.25
N THR A 422 50.84 30.47 9.75
CA THR A 422 51.98 31.38 9.79
C THR A 422 51.67 32.84 10.16
N THR A 423 52.49 33.38 11.08
CA THR A 423 52.72 34.81 11.32
C THR A 423 53.13 35.54 10.04
N PRO A 424 52.60 36.73 9.75
CA PRO A 424 53.17 37.63 8.75
C PRO A 424 54.32 38.43 9.35
N GLU A 425 55.38 38.60 8.56
CA GLU A 425 56.48 39.53 8.80
C GLU A 425 55.96 40.98 8.96
N GLY A 426 56.54 41.68 9.93
CA GLY A 426 56.40 43.11 10.21
C GLY A 426 57.42 43.52 11.27
#